data_AF-A0A6L9E7W4-F1
#
_entry.id   AF-A0A6L9E7W4-F1
#
_cell.length_a   1.000
_cell.length_b   1.000
_cell.length_c   1.000
_cell.angle_alpha   90.00
_cell.angle_beta   90.00
_cell.angle_gamma   90.00
#
_symmetry.space_group_name_H-M   'P 1'
#
loop_
_entity.id
_entity.type
_entity.pdbx_description
1 polymer ?
#
loop_
_entity_poly.entity_id
_entity_poly.type
_entity_poly.pdbx_seq_one_letter_code
_entity_poly.pdbx_strand_id
1 'polypeptide(L)'
;MKLINVISLGLLTFFLFAVTARLQSQEKAFVRLEYTKLPTNDWTGYWNEIQTKWKPLYQDMITKGDLKAWKLFWVRFPAGTEIPYDIVSVTFHKDSVGLANAAVSKFYESNKKAGESPFVEMEKPLLDIINRVKVETYEVLEQARGTFELDSLARTNQNYQIDFMDSSRSNAEDYVKMEREVFLPMHQVAMNDGRLKSWTLCRRLSQDGNAVLQRFIILNQWSSWANWQSAGGLQDFQQVDPEIDQKAFNEIFNKIGRLRQMTKSEMWSIWDEL
;
A
#
# COMPACT_ATOMS: atom_id res chain seq x y z
N MET A 1 -64.66 29.11 -8.74
CA MET A 1 -63.46 28.89 -9.58
C MET A 1 -62.39 28.29 -8.68
N LYS A 2 -61.92 27.07 -8.99
CA LYS A 2 -61.22 26.16 -8.08
C LYS A 2 -59.69 26.40 -8.07
N LEU A 3 -59.11 26.28 -6.86
CA LEU A 3 -57.75 25.88 -6.47
C LEU A 3 -56.59 26.20 -7.43
N ILE A 4 -55.76 27.19 -7.07
CA ILE A 4 -54.35 27.25 -7.48
C ILE A 4 -53.53 26.66 -6.32
N ASN A 5 -53.21 25.38 -6.47
CA ASN A 5 -52.42 24.59 -5.52
C ASN A 5 -50.91 24.86 -5.71
N VAL A 6 -50.27 25.34 -4.65
CA VAL A 6 -49.16 24.66 -3.96
C VAL A 6 -48.25 23.77 -4.83
N ILE A 7 -47.45 24.36 -5.74
CA ILE A 7 -46.34 23.63 -6.40
C ILE A 7 -45.01 24.41 -6.36
N SER A 8 -45.00 25.67 -5.93
CA SER A 8 -43.80 26.51 -6.02
C SER A 8 -42.90 26.53 -4.77
N LEU A 9 -43.18 25.73 -3.74
CA LEU A 9 -42.41 25.74 -2.47
C LEU A 9 -41.89 24.36 -2.04
N GLY A 10 -41.96 23.35 -2.92
CA GLY A 10 -41.41 22.00 -2.66
C GLY A 10 -40.08 21.70 -3.34
N LEU A 11 -39.64 22.53 -4.28
CA LEU A 11 -38.43 22.30 -5.10
C LEU A 11 -37.16 22.93 -4.51
N LEU A 12 -37.28 23.83 -3.53
CA LEU A 12 -36.10 24.45 -2.88
C LEU A 12 -35.60 23.68 -1.64
N THR A 13 -36.43 22.81 -1.07
CA THR A 13 -36.09 22.03 0.14
C THR A 13 -35.45 20.68 -0.16
N PHE A 14 -35.52 20.18 -1.40
CA PHE A 14 -34.84 18.95 -1.79
C PHE A 14 -33.35 19.16 -2.15
N PHE A 15 -32.92 20.40 -2.37
CA PHE A 15 -31.52 20.73 -2.70
C PHE A 15 -30.61 20.95 -1.47
N LEU A 16 -31.19 21.09 -0.27
CA LEU A 16 -30.42 21.29 0.97
C LEU A 16 -30.03 19.99 1.69
N PHE A 17 -30.54 18.84 1.26
CA PHE A 17 -30.20 17.54 1.87
C PHE A 17 -29.09 16.76 1.16
N ALA A 18 -28.58 17.24 0.02
CA ALA A 18 -27.55 16.54 -0.76
C ALA A 18 -26.11 17.01 -0.48
N VAL A 19 -25.89 18.06 0.32
CA VAL A 19 -24.54 18.63 0.59
C VAL A 19 -24.11 18.42 2.05
N THR A 20 -24.52 17.30 2.65
CA THR A 20 -23.82 16.74 3.81
C THR A 20 -23.21 15.39 3.46
N ALA A 21 -22.71 15.24 2.23
CA ALA A 21 -21.60 14.32 2.01
C ALA A 21 -20.51 14.80 2.96
N ARG A 22 -20.37 14.10 4.09
CA ARG A 22 -19.30 14.35 5.05
C ARG A 22 -18.02 14.31 4.23
N LEU A 23 -17.33 15.44 4.12
CA LEU A 23 -15.88 15.46 3.97
C LEU A 23 -15.34 14.77 5.22
N GLN A 24 -15.46 13.44 5.29
CA GLN A 24 -14.60 12.66 6.15
C GLN A 24 -13.23 12.88 5.55
N SER A 25 -12.41 13.74 6.17
CA SER A 25 -10.99 13.75 5.87
C SER A 25 -10.54 12.31 6.03
N GLN A 26 -10.06 11.70 4.95
CA GLN A 26 -9.53 10.35 5.01
C GLN A 26 -8.47 10.34 6.12
N GLU A 27 -8.66 9.51 7.14
CA GLU A 27 -7.67 9.38 8.19
C GLU A 27 -6.35 9.00 7.53
N LYS A 28 -5.31 9.79 7.79
CA LYS A 28 -3.98 9.51 7.24
C LYS A 28 -3.58 8.10 7.66
N ALA A 29 -2.98 7.36 6.75
CA ALA A 29 -2.39 6.07 7.05
C ALA A 29 -0.94 6.09 6.59
N PHE A 30 -0.11 5.33 7.28
CA PHE A 30 1.32 5.29 7.01
C PHE A 30 1.79 3.87 6.85
N VAL A 31 2.79 3.65 6.01
CA VAL A 31 3.35 2.34 5.75
C VAL A 31 4.86 2.42 5.99
N ARG A 32 5.40 1.51 6.79
CA ARG A 32 6.84 1.33 6.97
C ARG A 32 7.26 0.00 6.37
N LEU A 33 8.21 0.07 5.43
CA LEU A 33 8.80 -1.05 4.73
C LEU A 33 10.22 -1.24 5.25
N GLU A 34 10.52 -2.41 5.77
CA GLU A 34 11.86 -2.82 6.17
C GLU A 34 12.36 -3.92 5.26
N TYR A 35 13.46 -3.62 4.56
CA TYR A 35 14.04 -4.49 3.55
C TYR A 35 15.22 -5.25 4.12
N THR A 36 15.20 -6.56 3.96
CA THR A 36 16.13 -7.48 4.60
C THR A 36 16.73 -8.44 3.58
N LYS A 37 18.05 -8.60 3.64
CA LYS A 37 18.80 -9.68 2.98
C LYS A 37 19.13 -10.75 4.02
N LEU A 38 19.09 -12.03 3.63
CA LEU A 38 19.58 -13.17 4.41
C LEU A 38 20.93 -13.64 3.86
N PRO A 39 22.07 -13.16 4.40
CA PRO A 39 23.38 -13.42 3.80
C PRO A 39 23.77 -14.89 3.78
N THR A 40 23.39 -15.63 4.82
CA THR A 40 23.65 -17.07 4.98
C THR A 40 22.51 -17.94 4.47
N ASN A 41 21.44 -17.33 3.95
CA ASN A 41 20.17 -17.98 3.64
C ASN A 41 19.58 -18.77 4.83
N ASP A 42 19.89 -18.38 6.07
CA ASP A 42 19.34 -19.00 7.29
C ASP A 42 17.89 -18.58 7.53
N TRP A 43 17.01 -19.06 6.65
CA TRP A 43 15.58 -18.85 6.73
C TRP A 43 14.99 -19.46 8.00
N THR A 44 15.50 -20.61 8.45
CA THR A 44 14.99 -21.29 9.66
C THR A 44 15.23 -20.46 10.91
N GLY A 45 16.45 -19.95 11.10
CA GLY A 45 16.78 -19.05 12.20
C GLY A 45 15.97 -17.76 12.16
N TYR A 46 15.90 -17.12 10.99
CA TYR A 46 15.08 -15.93 10.78
C TYR A 46 13.61 -16.18 11.14
N TRP A 47 13.03 -17.24 10.60
CA TRP A 47 11.61 -17.56 10.81
C TRP A 47 11.30 -17.90 12.26
N ASN A 48 12.21 -18.59 12.95
CA ASN A 48 12.07 -18.86 14.38
C ASN A 48 12.03 -17.56 15.19
N GLU A 49 12.92 -16.60 14.93
CA GLU A 49 12.90 -15.28 15.58
C GLU A 49 11.60 -14.53 15.29
N ILE A 50 11.12 -14.57 14.04
CA ILE A 50 9.84 -13.96 13.66
C ILE A 50 8.68 -14.56 14.45
N GLN A 51 8.52 -15.89 14.46
CA GLN A 51 7.37 -16.53 15.10
C GLN A 51 7.40 -16.44 16.63
N THR A 52 8.58 -16.56 17.24
CA THR A 52 8.70 -16.66 18.70
C THR A 52 8.76 -15.29 19.39
N LYS A 53 9.23 -14.25 18.69
CA LYS A 53 9.44 -12.93 19.31
C LYS A 53 8.72 -11.80 18.58
N TRP A 54 8.92 -11.65 17.27
CA TRP A 54 8.44 -10.46 16.54
C TRP A 54 6.95 -10.49 16.21
N LYS A 55 6.41 -11.63 15.79
CA LYS A 55 4.98 -11.78 15.49
C LYS A 55 4.12 -11.56 16.75
N PRO A 56 4.43 -12.13 17.93
CA PRO A 56 3.73 -11.80 19.17
C PRO A 56 3.79 -10.30 19.52
N LEU A 57 4.93 -9.64 19.30
CA LEU A 57 5.07 -8.20 19.46
C LEU A 57 4.11 -7.43 18.54
N TYR A 58 4.10 -7.72 17.23
CA TYR A 58 3.20 -7.07 16.28
C TYR A 58 1.73 -7.31 16.63
N GLN A 59 1.37 -8.52 17.08
CA GLN A 59 0.01 -8.85 17.52
C GLN A 59 -0.42 -8.01 18.73
N ASP A 60 0.47 -7.78 19.71
CA ASP A 60 0.19 -6.92 20.87
C ASP A 60 0.02 -5.45 20.44
N MET A 61 0.88 -4.96 19.53
CA MET A 61 0.76 -3.62 18.96
C MET A 61 -0.56 -3.43 18.20
N ILE A 62 -1.01 -4.46 17.46
CA ILE A 62 -2.31 -4.45 16.79
C ILE A 62 -3.46 -4.41 17.79
N THR A 63 -3.41 -5.26 18.81
CA THR A 63 -4.45 -5.36 19.85
C THR A 63 -4.62 -4.05 20.61
N LYS A 64 -3.53 -3.29 20.78
CA LYS A 64 -3.54 -1.97 21.44
C LYS A 64 -3.91 -0.82 20.52
N GLY A 65 -4.02 -1.07 19.21
CA GLY A 65 -4.30 -0.04 18.21
C GLY A 65 -3.11 0.86 17.89
N ASP A 66 -1.88 0.43 18.20
CA ASP A 66 -0.64 1.11 17.82
C ASP A 66 -0.25 0.76 16.37
N LEU A 67 -0.56 -0.46 15.95
CA LEU A 67 -0.38 -0.96 14.58
C LEU A 67 -1.72 -1.36 13.98
N LYS A 68 -1.96 -1.09 12.70
CA LYS A 68 -3.19 -1.53 11.99
C LYS A 68 -3.06 -2.96 11.47
N ALA A 69 -1.90 -3.30 10.91
CA ALA A 69 -1.62 -4.61 10.34
C ALA A 69 -0.10 -4.82 10.19
N TRP A 70 0.31 -6.08 10.13
CA TRP A 70 1.66 -6.47 9.75
C TRP A 70 1.61 -7.51 8.64
N LYS A 71 2.50 -7.39 7.66
CA LYS A 71 2.66 -8.36 6.58
C LYS A 71 4.13 -8.61 6.34
N LEU A 72 4.48 -9.89 6.18
CA LEU A 72 5.81 -10.32 5.79
C LEU A 72 5.78 -10.81 4.35
N PHE A 73 6.67 -10.29 3.53
CA PHE A 73 6.76 -10.62 2.12
C PHE A 73 8.08 -11.27 1.76
N TRP A 74 8.02 -12.23 0.84
CA TRP A 74 9.19 -12.71 0.11
C TRP A 74 9.25 -12.07 -1.28
N VAL A 75 10.40 -11.54 -1.67
CA VAL A 75 10.61 -10.95 -3.00
C VAL A 75 10.85 -12.05 -4.02
N ARG A 76 9.96 -12.15 -5.00
CA ARG A 76 9.99 -13.18 -6.06
C ARG A 76 10.62 -12.68 -7.35
N PHE A 77 10.41 -11.40 -7.68
CA PHE A 77 10.95 -10.79 -8.89
C PHE A 77 11.42 -9.35 -8.60
N PRO A 78 12.61 -8.93 -9.09
CA PRO A 78 13.59 -9.73 -9.84
C PRO A 78 14.11 -10.93 -9.04
N ALA A 79 14.60 -11.97 -9.72
CA ALA A 79 15.12 -13.20 -9.11
C ALA A 79 16.62 -13.37 -9.41
N GLY A 80 17.33 -14.12 -8.58
CA GLY A 80 18.77 -14.39 -8.72
C GLY A 80 19.56 -14.00 -7.48
N THR A 81 20.86 -14.26 -7.48
CA THR A 81 21.74 -14.01 -6.32
C THR A 81 22.06 -12.53 -6.10
N GLU A 82 21.96 -11.72 -7.16
CA GLU A 82 22.26 -10.28 -7.14
C GLU A 82 21.08 -9.41 -6.65
N ILE A 83 19.97 -10.02 -6.18
CA ILE A 83 18.86 -9.25 -5.63
C ILE A 83 19.29 -8.59 -4.32
N PRO A 84 19.06 -7.27 -4.13
CA PRO A 84 19.61 -6.53 -3.01
C PRO A 84 19.00 -6.93 -1.66
N TYR A 85 17.81 -7.51 -1.65
CA TYR A 85 17.10 -8.01 -0.47
C TYR A 85 16.19 -9.18 -0.85
N ASP A 86 15.87 -10.02 0.13
CA ASP A 86 15.05 -11.23 -0.04
C ASP A 86 13.65 -11.06 0.57
N ILE A 87 13.56 -10.27 1.64
CA ILE A 87 12.37 -10.16 2.49
C ILE A 87 12.00 -8.69 2.68
N VAL A 88 10.70 -8.41 2.73
CA VAL A 88 10.17 -7.10 3.13
C VAL A 88 9.15 -7.27 4.25
N SER A 89 9.44 -6.69 5.42
CA SER A 89 8.47 -6.57 6.51
C SER A 89 7.72 -5.24 6.37
N VAL A 90 6.40 -5.31 6.32
CA VAL A 90 5.51 -4.17 6.08
C VAL A 90 4.61 -3.97 7.28
N THR A 91 4.62 -2.76 7.83
CA THR A 91 3.77 -2.37 8.96
C THR A 91 2.89 -1.20 8.57
N PHE A 92 1.60 -1.29 8.86
CA PHE A 92 0.60 -0.26 8.57
C PHE A 92 0.22 0.48 9.85
N HIS A 93 0.32 1.80 9.84
CA HIS A 93 0.13 2.66 11.01
C HIS A 93 -1.01 3.64 10.80
N LYS A 94 -1.66 4.04 11.89
CA LYS A 94 -2.78 5.01 11.87
C LYS A 94 -2.32 6.47 11.81
N ASP A 95 -1.08 6.75 12.21
CA ASP A 95 -0.52 8.09 12.22
C ASP A 95 1.02 8.03 12.13
N SER A 96 1.66 9.19 11.92
CA SER A 96 3.12 9.27 11.87
C SER A 96 3.77 9.10 13.25
N VAL A 97 2.99 9.21 14.33
CA VAL A 97 3.45 8.98 15.70
C VAL A 97 3.65 7.47 15.92
N GLY A 98 2.81 6.60 15.37
CA GLY A 98 2.99 5.14 15.36
C GLY A 98 4.28 4.71 14.64
N LEU A 99 4.74 5.47 13.64
CA LEU A 99 6.05 5.24 13.01
C LEU A 99 7.22 5.50 13.97
N ALA A 100 7.11 6.52 14.83
CA ALA A 100 8.15 6.92 15.79
C ALA A 100 8.06 6.11 17.10
N ASN A 101 6.84 5.80 17.53
CA ASN A 101 6.50 4.99 18.68
C ASN A 101 6.48 3.51 18.26
N ALA A 102 7.60 2.96 17.78
CA ALA A 102 7.84 1.53 17.90
C ALA A 102 7.88 1.18 19.40
N ALA A 103 6.70 1.19 20.03
CA ALA A 103 6.51 1.21 21.45
C ALA A 103 6.97 -0.13 21.99
N VAL A 104 7.71 -0.10 23.09
CA VAL A 104 8.04 -1.31 23.84
C VAL A 104 6.72 -1.95 24.27
N SER A 105 6.43 -3.12 23.72
CA SER A 105 5.21 -3.84 24.02
C SER A 105 5.19 -4.30 25.48
N LYS A 106 4.00 -4.58 26.01
CA LYS A 106 3.89 -5.13 27.38
C LYS A 106 4.51 -6.52 27.46
N PHE A 107 4.47 -7.26 26.35
CA PHE A 107 5.20 -8.50 26.17
C PHE A 107 6.70 -8.31 26.42
N TYR A 108 7.30 -7.20 25.99
CA TYR A 108 8.71 -6.91 26.30
C TYR A 108 8.94 -6.46 27.74
N GLU A 109 8.08 -5.57 28.25
CA GLU A 109 8.15 -5.16 29.65
C GLU A 109 8.05 -6.35 30.62
N SER A 110 7.28 -7.38 30.26
CA SER A 110 7.17 -8.62 31.06
C SER A 110 8.33 -9.60 30.88
N ASN A 111 9.16 -9.46 29.84
CA ASN A 111 10.26 -10.39 29.52
C ASN A 111 11.66 -9.77 29.59
N LYS A 112 11.77 -8.46 29.87
CA LYS A 112 13.07 -7.77 30.02
C LYS A 112 13.83 -8.28 31.26
N LYS A 113 15.15 -8.38 31.20
CA LYS A 113 15.97 -8.46 32.43
C LYS A 113 16.39 -7.06 32.88
N ALA A 114 16.74 -6.96 34.15
CA ALA A 114 17.12 -5.68 34.76
C ALA A 114 18.38 -5.11 34.08
N GLY A 115 18.29 -3.87 33.58
CA GLY A 115 19.40 -3.16 32.93
C GLY A 115 19.43 -3.26 31.40
N GLU A 116 18.50 -3.98 30.78
CA GLU A 116 18.45 -4.17 29.33
C GLU A 116 17.53 -3.12 28.67
N SER A 117 17.92 -2.61 27.49
CA SER A 117 17.00 -1.91 26.60
C SER A 117 16.17 -2.94 25.85
N PRO A 118 14.84 -3.02 26.06
CA PRO A 118 14.01 -4.13 25.58
C PRO A 118 14.09 -4.36 24.06
N PHE A 119 14.24 -3.27 23.30
CA PHE A 119 14.27 -3.33 21.85
C PHE A 119 15.64 -3.75 21.29
N VAL A 120 16.74 -3.28 21.89
CA VAL A 120 18.10 -3.56 21.39
C VAL A 120 18.47 -5.03 21.59
N GLU A 121 18.07 -5.63 22.71
CA GLU A 121 18.34 -7.05 22.97
C GLU A 121 17.49 -7.99 22.13
N MET A 122 16.24 -7.63 21.86
CA MET A 122 15.39 -8.35 20.89
C MET A 122 16.00 -8.38 19.51
N GLU A 123 16.56 -7.24 19.12
CA GLU A 123 17.01 -7.02 17.76
C GLU A 123 18.33 -7.73 17.47
N LYS A 124 19.18 -7.92 18.48
CA LYS A 124 20.50 -8.51 18.32
C LYS A 124 20.49 -9.91 17.67
N PRO A 125 19.73 -10.91 18.17
CA PRO A 125 19.67 -12.22 17.51
C PRO A 125 19.20 -12.15 16.05
N LEU A 126 18.28 -11.22 15.74
CA LEU A 126 17.82 -11.02 14.38
C LEU A 126 18.94 -10.42 13.51
N LEU A 127 19.65 -9.40 13.99
CA LEU A 127 20.76 -8.75 13.29
C LEU A 127 21.97 -9.68 13.06
N ASP A 128 22.16 -10.71 13.88
CA ASP A 128 23.18 -11.73 13.66
C ASP A 128 22.86 -12.63 12.43
N ILE A 129 21.57 -12.70 12.05
CA ILE A 129 21.06 -13.54 10.95
C ILE A 129 20.82 -12.72 9.67
N ILE A 130 20.51 -11.44 9.83
CA ILE A 130 20.06 -10.58 8.72
C ILE A 130 21.05 -9.47 8.38
N ASN A 131 21.01 -9.02 7.13
CA ASN A 131 21.50 -7.70 6.77
C ASN A 131 20.29 -6.79 6.48
N ARG A 132 20.09 -5.75 7.30
CA ARG A 132 19.07 -4.74 7.04
C ARG A 132 19.56 -3.78 5.97
N VAL A 133 18.88 -3.80 4.82
CA VAL A 133 19.31 -3.07 3.63
C VAL A 133 18.86 -1.62 3.69
N LYS A 134 17.57 -1.39 3.98
CA LYS A 134 17.00 -0.06 4.11
C LYS A 134 15.66 -0.10 4.84
N VAL A 135 15.25 1.05 5.35
CA VAL A 135 13.90 1.30 5.88
C VAL A 135 13.31 2.49 5.15
N GLU A 136 12.08 2.34 4.69
CA GLU A 136 11.37 3.40 3.97
C GLU A 136 10.00 3.60 4.61
N THR A 137 9.58 4.85 4.73
CA THR A 137 8.27 5.21 5.29
C THR A 137 7.47 5.98 4.26
N TYR A 138 6.17 5.73 4.22
CA TYR A 138 5.26 6.27 3.23
C TYR A 138 3.98 6.76 3.90
N GLU A 139 3.43 7.85 3.38
CA GLU A 139 2.05 8.28 3.60
C GLU A 139 1.17 7.65 2.51
N VAL A 140 0.07 7.01 2.91
CA VAL A 140 -0.97 6.54 1.98
C VAL A 140 -1.73 7.77 1.52
N LEU A 141 -1.74 8.00 0.20
CA LEU A 141 -2.45 9.11 -0.42
C LEU A 141 -3.82 8.69 -0.91
N GLU A 142 -3.91 7.51 -1.53
CA GLU A 142 -5.15 6.97 -2.08
C GLU A 142 -5.18 5.45 -1.90
N GLN A 143 -6.37 4.91 -1.73
CA GLN A 143 -6.59 3.47 -1.64
C GLN A 143 -7.94 3.11 -2.21
N ALA A 144 -7.98 2.04 -2.99
CA ALA A 144 -9.20 1.33 -3.35
C ALA A 144 -9.08 -0.15 -3.00
N ARG A 145 -10.20 -0.72 -2.60
CA ARG A 145 -10.35 -2.15 -2.31
C ARG A 145 -11.57 -2.65 -3.06
N GLY A 146 -11.44 -3.80 -3.70
CA GLY A 146 -12.57 -4.44 -4.36
C GLY A 146 -13.59 -4.94 -3.36
N THR A 147 -14.83 -5.12 -3.83
CA THR A 147 -15.91 -5.79 -3.08
C THR A 147 -15.87 -7.31 -3.23
N PHE A 148 -14.86 -7.83 -3.92
CA PHE A 148 -14.75 -9.25 -4.29
C PHE A 148 -14.09 -10.05 -3.17
N GLU A 149 -14.89 -10.84 -2.46
CA GLU A 149 -14.44 -11.77 -1.42
C GLU A 149 -14.02 -13.09 -2.07
N LEU A 150 -12.71 -13.27 -2.30
CA LEU A 150 -12.13 -14.52 -2.78
C LEU A 150 -11.77 -15.40 -1.56
N ASP A 151 -12.76 -15.62 -0.70
CA ASP A 151 -12.66 -16.47 0.46
C ASP A 151 -12.61 -17.94 -0.01
N SER A 152 -11.41 -18.53 -0.04
CA SER A 152 -11.16 -19.95 0.34
C SER A 152 -9.93 -20.65 -0.29
N LEU A 153 -9.18 -20.09 -1.26
CA LEU A 153 -8.17 -20.92 -1.96
C LEU A 153 -6.67 -20.54 -1.90
N ALA A 154 -6.24 -19.44 -1.27
CA ALA A 154 -4.79 -19.20 -1.20
C ALA A 154 -4.36 -18.19 -0.13
N ARG A 155 -4.21 -18.63 1.13
CA ARG A 155 -3.34 -17.89 2.07
C ARG A 155 -1.84 -18.00 1.67
N THR A 156 -1.50 -18.72 0.60
CA THR A 156 -0.12 -19.01 0.18
C THR A 156 0.27 -18.53 -1.23
N ASN A 157 -0.63 -17.89 -2.00
CA ASN A 157 -0.33 -17.40 -3.36
C ASN A 157 -0.78 -15.94 -3.61
N GLN A 158 -0.90 -15.12 -2.55
CA GLN A 158 -1.21 -13.71 -2.74
C GLN A 158 0.05 -12.98 -3.20
N ASN A 159 0.00 -12.48 -4.44
CA ASN A 159 1.10 -11.73 -5.03
C ASN A 159 0.77 -10.24 -5.11
N TYR A 160 1.73 -9.43 -4.73
CA TYR A 160 1.69 -7.99 -4.83
C TYR A 160 2.70 -7.56 -5.88
N GLN A 161 2.24 -6.74 -6.83
CA GLN A 161 3.13 -5.97 -7.68
C GLN A 161 3.40 -4.65 -6.96
N ILE A 162 4.67 -4.35 -6.75
CA ILE A 162 5.10 -3.10 -6.14
C ILE A 162 5.81 -2.27 -7.22
N ASP A 163 5.15 -1.20 -7.64
CA ASP A 163 5.70 -0.29 -8.62
C ASP A 163 6.33 0.91 -7.92
N PHE A 164 7.62 1.13 -8.18
CA PHE A 164 8.37 2.26 -7.66
C PHE A 164 8.39 3.36 -8.72
N MET A 165 7.67 4.43 -8.44
CA MET A 165 7.51 5.55 -9.35
C MET A 165 8.33 6.74 -8.85
N ASP A 166 8.87 7.48 -9.81
CA ASP A 166 9.40 8.80 -9.56
C ASP A 166 8.68 9.85 -10.40
N SER A 167 8.56 11.05 -9.84
CA SER A 167 8.00 12.22 -10.49
C SER A 167 8.84 13.42 -10.07
N SER A 168 9.05 14.39 -10.96
CA SER A 168 9.75 15.61 -10.57
C SER A 168 8.99 16.30 -9.45
N ARG A 169 9.70 17.04 -8.58
CA ARG A 169 9.04 17.72 -7.45
C ARG A 169 7.94 18.69 -7.90
N SER A 170 8.11 19.33 -9.06
CA SER A 170 7.10 20.20 -9.66
C SER A 170 5.86 19.45 -10.15
N ASN A 171 6.00 18.18 -10.51
CA ASN A 171 4.93 17.37 -11.10
C ASN A 171 4.29 16.42 -10.08
N ALA A 172 4.78 16.37 -8.84
CA ALA A 172 4.34 15.39 -7.84
C ALA A 172 2.83 15.47 -7.55
N GLU A 173 2.26 16.67 -7.40
CA GLU A 173 0.83 16.83 -7.13
C GLU A 173 -0.02 16.58 -8.38
N ASP A 174 0.46 16.98 -9.56
CA ASP A 174 -0.19 16.65 -10.83
C ASP A 174 -0.20 15.13 -11.08
N TYR A 175 0.88 14.44 -10.67
CA TYR A 175 0.98 12.99 -10.72
C TYR A 175 -0.04 12.34 -9.78
N VAL A 176 -0.16 12.78 -8.53
CA VAL A 176 -1.16 12.28 -7.58
C VAL A 176 -2.58 12.52 -8.11
N LYS A 177 -2.84 13.71 -8.65
CA LYS A 177 -4.13 14.04 -9.27
C LYS A 177 -4.44 13.12 -10.43
N MET A 178 -3.47 12.85 -11.30
CA MET A 178 -3.62 11.92 -12.41
C MET A 178 -3.90 10.49 -11.94
N GLU A 179 -3.20 9.99 -10.91
CA GLU A 179 -3.49 8.68 -10.32
C GLU A 179 -4.93 8.60 -9.79
N ARG A 180 -5.42 9.66 -9.15
CA ARG A 180 -6.80 9.74 -8.64
C ARG A 180 -7.87 9.84 -9.73
N GLU A 181 -7.64 10.66 -10.76
CA GLU A 181 -8.67 10.99 -11.75
C GLU A 181 -8.69 10.02 -12.93
N VAL A 182 -7.56 9.37 -13.24
CA VAL A 182 -7.42 8.51 -14.42
C VAL A 182 -7.25 7.05 -14.01
N PHE A 183 -6.25 6.76 -13.17
CA PHE A 183 -5.92 5.37 -12.83
C PHE A 183 -6.88 4.76 -11.82
N LEU A 184 -7.32 5.50 -10.80
CA LEU A 184 -8.23 4.96 -9.78
C LEU A 184 -9.56 4.46 -10.39
N PRO A 185 -10.26 5.19 -11.29
CA PRO A 185 -11.43 4.65 -11.99
C PRO A 185 -11.13 3.39 -12.79
N MET A 186 -9.99 3.34 -13.49
CA MET A 186 -9.56 2.16 -14.24
C MET A 186 -9.29 0.96 -13.31
N HIS A 187 -8.58 1.17 -12.20
CA HIS A 187 -8.36 0.11 -11.21
C HIS A 187 -9.68 -0.35 -10.58
N GLN A 188 -10.68 0.53 -10.45
CA GLN A 188 -12.01 0.14 -9.98
C GLN A 188 -12.71 -0.82 -10.96
N VAL A 189 -12.53 -0.64 -12.27
CA VAL A 189 -12.99 -1.63 -13.28
C VAL A 189 -12.35 -2.99 -13.03
N ALA A 190 -11.02 -3.04 -12.90
CA ALA A 190 -10.29 -4.27 -12.61
C ALA A 190 -10.64 -4.87 -11.23
N MET A 191 -11.10 -4.06 -10.28
CA MET A 191 -11.60 -4.57 -9.00
C MET A 191 -13.01 -5.16 -9.11
N ASN A 192 -13.88 -4.52 -9.90
CA ASN A 192 -15.25 -4.96 -10.09
C ASN A 192 -15.34 -6.29 -10.84
N ASP A 193 -14.41 -6.54 -11.77
CA ASP A 193 -14.32 -7.83 -12.49
C ASP A 193 -13.42 -8.87 -11.79
N GLY A 194 -12.90 -8.55 -10.61
CA GLY A 194 -12.13 -9.46 -9.77
C GLY A 194 -10.68 -9.67 -10.22
N ARG A 195 -10.17 -8.93 -11.21
CA ARG A 195 -8.75 -9.00 -11.61
C ARG A 195 -7.81 -8.44 -10.54
N LEU A 196 -8.20 -7.36 -9.88
CA LEU A 196 -7.45 -6.65 -8.84
C LEU A 196 -8.21 -6.69 -7.51
N LYS A 197 -7.51 -6.95 -6.40
CA LYS A 197 -8.12 -7.01 -5.06
C LYS A 197 -7.97 -5.69 -4.32
N SER A 198 -6.81 -5.07 -4.44
CA SER A 198 -6.53 -3.76 -3.85
C SER A 198 -5.50 -2.98 -4.64
N TRP A 199 -5.61 -1.67 -4.55
CA TRP A 199 -4.66 -0.70 -5.10
C TRP A 199 -4.40 0.36 -4.03
N THR A 200 -3.14 0.69 -3.80
CA THR A 200 -2.78 1.73 -2.83
C THR A 200 -1.64 2.57 -3.38
N LEU A 201 -1.87 3.88 -3.50
CA LEU A 201 -0.84 4.87 -3.82
C LEU A 201 -0.24 5.43 -2.53
N CYS A 202 1.07 5.39 -2.46
CA CYS A 202 1.85 5.82 -1.32
C CYS A 202 2.91 6.83 -1.76
N ARG A 203 3.11 7.88 -0.96
CA ARG A 203 4.20 8.86 -1.13
C ARG A 203 5.23 8.71 -0.04
N ARG A 204 6.49 8.65 -0.41
CA ARG A 204 7.61 8.50 0.53
C ARG A 204 7.69 9.72 1.43
N LEU A 205 7.74 9.48 2.74
CA LEU A 205 8.13 10.47 3.73
C LEU A 205 9.67 10.51 3.72
N SER A 206 10.23 11.62 3.26
CA SER A 206 11.68 11.80 3.15
C SER A 206 12.34 11.64 4.53
N GLN A 207 13.50 10.99 4.57
CA GLN A 207 14.50 11.20 5.63
C GLN A 207 15.72 12.00 5.12
N ASP A 208 15.99 11.99 3.80
CA ASP A 208 17.14 12.70 3.23
C ASP A 208 16.72 13.63 2.07
N GLY A 209 17.29 14.83 2.02
CA GLY A 209 16.88 15.92 1.14
C GLY A 209 17.09 15.67 -0.36
N ASN A 210 16.33 16.41 -1.19
CA ASN A 210 16.41 16.68 -2.64
C ASN A 210 16.70 15.56 -3.66
N ALA A 211 17.31 14.42 -3.30
CA ALA A 211 17.71 13.32 -4.18
C ALA A 211 16.87 12.05 -3.96
N VAL A 212 15.66 12.17 -3.41
CA VAL A 212 14.75 11.02 -3.26
C VAL A 212 14.31 10.56 -4.66
N LEU A 213 15.00 9.55 -5.20
CA LEU A 213 14.47 8.67 -6.23
C LEU A 213 13.35 7.83 -5.61
N GLN A 214 12.39 7.38 -6.41
CA GLN A 214 11.27 6.53 -5.94
C GLN A 214 10.38 7.24 -4.92
N ARG A 215 9.93 8.45 -5.25
CA ARG A 215 9.06 9.27 -4.40
C ARG A 215 7.70 8.64 -4.13
N PHE A 216 7.26 7.71 -4.97
CA PHE A 216 5.98 7.04 -4.81
C PHE A 216 6.15 5.53 -4.96
N ILE A 217 5.29 4.79 -4.25
CA ILE A 217 5.10 3.36 -4.50
C ILE A 217 3.62 3.10 -4.72
N ILE A 218 3.31 2.15 -5.60
CA ILE A 218 1.98 1.61 -5.78
C ILE A 218 2.00 0.15 -5.33
N LEU A 219 1.07 -0.22 -4.46
CA LEU A 219 0.87 -1.60 -4.02
C LEU A 219 -0.37 -2.15 -4.73
N ASN A 220 -0.16 -3.02 -5.71
CA ASN A 220 -1.22 -3.69 -6.45
C ASN A 220 -1.35 -5.14 -5.97
N GLN A 221 -2.50 -5.53 -5.44
CA GLN A 221 -2.78 -6.92 -5.09
C GLN A 221 -3.58 -7.58 -6.20
N TRP A 222 -2.92 -8.27 -7.11
CA TRP A 222 -3.59 -8.96 -8.21
C TRP A 222 -4.21 -10.29 -7.76
N SER A 223 -5.35 -10.66 -8.33
CA SER A 223 -5.98 -11.96 -8.05
C SER A 223 -5.21 -13.13 -8.66
N SER A 224 -4.45 -12.88 -9.73
CA SER A 224 -3.55 -13.85 -10.35
C SER A 224 -2.43 -13.14 -11.13
N TRP A 225 -1.39 -13.89 -11.51
CA TRP A 225 -0.34 -13.38 -12.39
C TRP A 225 -0.85 -12.95 -13.77
N ALA A 226 -1.78 -13.72 -14.36
CA ALA A 226 -2.35 -13.43 -15.66
C ALA A 226 -3.18 -12.13 -15.66
N ASN A 227 -3.79 -11.80 -14.52
CA ASN A 227 -4.60 -10.58 -14.38
C ASN A 227 -3.75 -9.32 -14.42
N TRP A 228 -2.52 -9.36 -13.89
CA TRP A 228 -1.57 -8.25 -14.01
C TRP A 228 -1.26 -7.91 -15.48
N GLN A 229 -1.00 -8.93 -16.30
CA GLN A 229 -0.61 -8.73 -17.70
C GLN A 229 -1.74 -8.20 -18.59
N SER A 230 -2.99 -8.33 -18.15
CA SER A 230 -4.18 -7.99 -18.93
C SER A 230 -4.88 -6.71 -18.48
N ALA A 231 -4.36 -6.03 -17.45
CA ALA A 231 -4.97 -4.81 -16.92
C ALA A 231 -4.38 -3.51 -17.51
N GLY A 232 -5.20 -2.47 -17.56
CA GLY A 232 -4.80 -1.13 -18.01
C GLY A 232 -4.78 -0.95 -19.53
N GLY A 233 -5.40 -1.86 -20.28
CA GLY A 233 -5.58 -1.75 -21.73
C GLY A 233 -6.73 -0.81 -22.11
N LEU A 234 -6.83 -0.47 -23.41
CA LEU A 234 -7.90 0.40 -23.95
C LEU A 234 -9.31 -0.03 -23.51
N GLN A 235 -9.57 -1.34 -23.46
CA GLN A 235 -10.86 -1.89 -23.05
C GLN A 235 -11.25 -1.51 -21.61
N ASP A 236 -10.27 -1.41 -20.69
CA ASP A 236 -10.54 -0.99 -19.31
C ASP A 236 -10.90 0.50 -19.25
N PHE A 237 -10.24 1.32 -20.08
CA PHE A 237 -10.55 2.75 -20.20
C PHE A 237 -11.93 2.97 -20.83
N GLN A 238 -12.32 2.16 -21.82
CA GLN A 238 -13.64 2.21 -22.46
C GLN A 238 -14.78 1.81 -21.52
N GLN A 239 -14.49 1.03 -20.47
CA GLN A 239 -15.48 0.76 -19.41
C GLN A 239 -15.70 1.95 -18.48
N VAL A 240 -14.71 2.84 -18.34
CA VAL A 240 -14.85 4.09 -17.58
C VAL A 240 -15.50 5.17 -18.45
N ASP A 241 -15.03 5.31 -19.69
CA ASP A 241 -15.53 6.27 -20.67
C ASP A 241 -15.56 5.62 -22.07
N PRO A 242 -16.75 5.22 -22.57
CA PRO A 242 -16.90 4.58 -23.86
C PRO A 242 -16.46 5.42 -25.07
N GLU A 243 -16.30 6.74 -24.91
CA GLU A 243 -15.84 7.63 -25.98
C GLU A 243 -14.31 7.58 -26.18
N ILE A 244 -13.57 6.94 -25.25
CA ILE A 244 -12.12 6.78 -25.39
C ILE A 244 -11.81 5.85 -26.55
N ASP A 245 -11.28 6.42 -27.62
CA ASP A 245 -10.70 5.69 -28.74
C ASP A 245 -9.18 5.46 -28.57
N GLN A 246 -8.56 4.78 -29.53
CA GLN A 246 -7.13 4.50 -29.50
C GLN A 246 -6.28 5.78 -29.47
N LYS A 247 -6.73 6.86 -30.10
CA LYS A 247 -6.00 8.13 -30.14
C LYS A 247 -6.04 8.80 -28.77
N ALA A 248 -7.22 8.93 -28.16
CA ALA A 248 -7.41 9.47 -26.82
C ALA A 248 -6.62 8.65 -25.79
N PHE A 249 -6.66 7.32 -25.87
CA PHE A 249 -5.85 6.43 -25.04
C PHE A 249 -4.35 6.71 -25.18
N ASN A 250 -3.84 6.81 -26.40
CA ASN A 250 -2.42 7.14 -26.64
C ASN A 250 -2.06 8.52 -26.07
N GLU A 251 -2.94 9.51 -26.19
CA GLU A 251 -2.74 10.85 -25.61
C GLU A 251 -2.70 10.82 -24.08
N ILE A 252 -3.55 10.02 -23.43
CA ILE A 252 -3.53 9.78 -21.99
C ILE A 252 -2.16 9.22 -21.56
N PHE A 253 -1.70 8.16 -22.21
CA PHE A 253 -0.40 7.54 -21.87
C PHE A 253 0.80 8.45 -22.17
N ASN A 254 0.73 9.26 -23.23
CA ASN A 254 1.73 10.29 -23.50
C ASN A 254 1.79 11.36 -22.40
N LYS A 255 0.65 11.77 -21.83
CA LYS A 255 0.61 12.70 -20.69
C LYS A 255 1.18 12.05 -19.44
N ILE A 256 0.81 10.79 -19.16
CA ILE A 256 1.33 10.03 -18.02
C ILE A 256 2.85 9.93 -18.06
N GLY A 257 3.43 9.60 -19.22
CA GLY A 257 4.87 9.48 -19.42
C GLY A 257 5.65 10.79 -19.20
N ARG A 258 4.98 11.95 -19.18
CA ARG A 258 5.60 13.25 -18.84
C ARG A 258 5.55 13.55 -17.34
N LEU A 259 4.63 12.92 -16.61
CA LEU A 259 4.42 13.16 -15.19
C LEU A 259 5.23 12.21 -14.31
N ARG A 260 5.46 10.98 -14.76
CA ARG A 260 6.17 9.97 -13.99
C ARG A 260 7.13 9.13 -14.82
N GLN A 261 8.10 8.56 -14.12
CA GLN A 261 8.94 7.47 -14.57
C GLN A 261 8.77 6.29 -13.62
N MET A 262 8.45 5.11 -14.16
CA MET A 262 8.57 3.88 -13.38
C MET A 262 10.04 3.48 -13.34
N THR A 263 10.61 3.47 -12.14
CA THR A 263 12.04 3.18 -11.94
C THR A 263 12.29 1.69 -11.70
N LYS A 264 11.30 1.00 -11.14
CA LYS A 264 11.37 -0.42 -10.79
C LYS A 264 9.96 -0.98 -10.59
N SER A 265 9.76 -2.24 -10.93
CA SER A 265 8.57 -3.03 -10.58
C SER A 265 9.06 -4.33 -9.95
N GLU A 266 8.48 -4.70 -8.82
CA GLU A 266 8.81 -5.93 -8.10
C GLU A 266 7.57 -6.78 -7.86
N MET A 267 7.78 -8.08 -7.68
CA MET A 267 6.70 -9.00 -7.32
C MET A 267 7.02 -9.64 -5.99
N TRP A 268 6.12 -9.46 -5.04
CA TRP A 268 6.26 -9.93 -3.67
C TRP A 268 5.14 -10.93 -3.38
N SER A 269 5.46 -12.05 -2.73
CA SER A 269 4.44 -12.97 -2.22
C SER A 269 4.30 -12.77 -0.72
N ILE A 270 3.06 -12.73 -0.22
CA ILE A 270 2.83 -12.79 1.22
C ILE A 270 3.37 -14.12 1.74
N TRP A 271 4.18 -14.04 2.78
CA TRP A 271 4.66 -15.17 3.56
C TRP A 271 3.85 -15.34 4.85
N ASP A 272 3.56 -14.25 5.55
CA ASP A 272 2.77 -14.24 6.78
C ASP A 272 2.10 -12.89 6.98
N GLU A 273 1.05 -12.84 7.80
CA GLU A 273 0.33 -11.60 8.12
C GLU A 273 -0.39 -11.66 9.47
N LEU A 274 -0.70 -10.48 10.00
CA LEU A 274 -1.50 -10.21 11.20
C LEU A 274 -2.48 -9.05 10.94
#